data_AF-A0A959GCZ0-F1
#
_entry.id   AF-A0A959GCZ0-F1
#
_cell.length_a   1.000
_cell.length_b   1.000
_cell.length_c   1.000
_cell.angle_alpha   90.00
_cell.angle_beta   90.00
_cell.angle_gamma   90.00
#
_symmetry.space_group_name_H-M   'P 1'
#
loop_
_entity.id
_entity.type
_entity.pdbx_description
1 polymer ?
#
loop_
_entity_poly.entity_id
_entity_poly.type
_entity_poly.pdbx_seq_one_letter_code
_entity_poly.pdbx_strand_id
1 'polypeptide(L)'
;MTTILKIPLKAADEAFIRGLREKYPNAILHIEAEESQGEKTMNEDQFWAIISLLDWNKEKSEDILRPAVQALSQFSEIDISTFDDILAAKLYALDGQRFAEQLGSNRYLKEGKRHFSVDSFLYARCCVVANGREFYEQVLQNPSEMPKEYTFEPLLSLARKAYQLKTGSDGYDYLPEVWYETFSNPEGW
;
A
#
# COMPACT_ATOMS: atom_id res chain seq x y z
N MET A 1 -40.10 -10.14 25.60
CA MET A 1 -38.66 -10.48 25.57
C MET A 1 -38.11 -9.96 24.26
N THR A 2 -37.05 -9.16 24.29
CA THR A 2 -36.45 -8.57 23.08
C THR A 2 -35.33 -9.48 22.62
N THR A 3 -35.41 -10.00 21.40
CA THR A 3 -34.34 -10.78 20.77
C THR A 3 -33.49 -9.84 19.93
N ILE A 4 -32.22 -9.68 20.27
CA ILE A 4 -31.27 -8.86 19.50
C ILE A 4 -30.57 -9.76 18.48
N LEU A 5 -30.70 -9.43 17.20
CA LEU A 5 -30.03 -10.11 16.09
C LEU A 5 -28.95 -9.17 15.54
N LYS A 6 -27.68 -9.54 15.68
CA LYS A 6 -26.55 -8.81 15.09
C LYS A 6 -26.04 -9.60 13.88
N ILE A 7 -26.26 -9.07 12.68
CA ILE A 7 -25.82 -9.68 11.42
C ILE A 7 -25.21 -8.62 10.49
N PRO A 8 -24.26 -8.98 9.61
CA PRO A 8 -23.79 -8.09 8.56
C PRO A 8 -24.92 -7.71 7.61
N LEU A 9 -24.96 -6.45 7.14
CA LEU A 9 -26.01 -5.98 6.23
C LEU A 9 -26.07 -6.82 4.93
N LYS A 10 -24.91 -7.26 4.42
CA LYS A 10 -24.82 -8.14 3.23
C LYS A 10 -25.50 -9.50 3.41
N ALA A 11 -25.70 -9.95 4.64
CA ALA A 11 -26.37 -11.22 4.95
C ALA A 11 -27.89 -11.05 5.18
N ALA A 12 -28.40 -9.82 5.19
CA ALA A 12 -29.82 -9.52 5.33
C ALA A 12 -30.56 -9.59 3.98
N ASP A 13 -30.42 -10.72 3.28
CA ASP A 13 -31.05 -10.95 1.98
C ASP A 13 -32.54 -11.34 2.09
N GLU A 14 -33.21 -11.51 0.94
CA GLU A 14 -34.63 -11.87 0.90
C GLU A 14 -34.94 -13.20 1.59
N ALA A 15 -34.03 -14.17 1.51
CA ALA A 15 -34.19 -15.48 2.15
C ALA A 15 -34.13 -15.35 3.68
N PHE A 16 -33.19 -14.56 4.18
CA PHE A 16 -33.07 -14.26 5.60
C PHE A 16 -34.32 -13.56 6.16
N ILE A 17 -34.81 -12.52 5.48
CA ILE A 17 -36.01 -11.78 5.91
C ILE A 17 -37.25 -12.68 5.90
N ARG A 18 -37.38 -13.59 4.93
CA ARG A 18 -38.45 -14.59 4.88
C ARG A 18 -38.40 -15.51 6.10
N GLY A 19 -37.22 -16.02 6.45
CA GLY A 19 -37.02 -16.85 7.63
C GLY A 19 -37.36 -16.14 8.94
N LEU A 20 -37.08 -14.82 9.04
CA LEU A 20 -37.47 -14.03 10.20
C LEU A 20 -38.99 -13.91 10.36
N ARG A 21 -39.73 -13.75 9.25
CA ARG A 21 -41.21 -13.68 9.29
C ARG A 21 -41.84 -14.98 9.75
N GLU A 22 -41.31 -16.11 9.31
CA GLU A 22 -41.79 -17.44 9.72
C GLU A 22 -41.50 -17.71 11.20
N LYS A 23 -40.29 -17.35 11.66
CA LYS A 23 -39.85 -17.59 13.04
C LYS A 23 -40.47 -16.63 14.05
N TYR A 24 -40.75 -15.39 13.65
CA TYR A 24 -41.24 -14.32 14.52
C TYR A 24 -42.42 -13.54 13.89
N PRO A 25 -43.59 -14.17 13.70
CA PRO A 25 -44.69 -13.63 12.90
C PRO A 25 -45.31 -12.33 13.45
N ASN A 26 -45.17 -12.07 14.76
CA ASN A 26 -45.73 -10.89 15.43
C ASN A 26 -44.65 -9.95 15.98
N ALA A 27 -43.37 -10.13 15.61
CA ALA A 27 -42.30 -9.28 16.10
C ALA A 27 -42.23 -7.95 15.33
N ILE A 28 -41.86 -6.89 16.04
CA ILE A 28 -41.53 -5.59 15.45
C ILE A 28 -40.02 -5.58 15.17
N LEU A 29 -39.65 -5.35 13.91
CA LEU A 29 -38.26 -5.24 13.51
C LEU A 29 -37.74 -3.84 13.84
N HIS A 30 -36.80 -3.75 14.78
CA HIS A 30 -36.01 -2.56 15.01
C HIS A 30 -34.69 -2.71 14.24
N ILE A 31 -34.43 -1.80 13.29
CA ILE A 31 -33.19 -1.75 12.54
C ILE A 31 -32.34 -0.64 13.14
N GLU A 32 -31.20 -1.02 13.68
CA GLU A 32 -30.15 -0.10 14.10
C GLU A 32 -28.97 -0.32 13.16
N ALA A 33 -28.70 0.68 12.32
CA ALA A 33 -27.53 0.68 11.46
C ALA A 33 -26.39 1.34 12.23
N GLU A 34 -25.52 0.52 12.80
CA GLU A 34 -24.19 0.99 13.18
C GLU A 34 -23.40 1.08 11.87
N GLU A 35 -22.91 2.27 11.52
CA GLU A 35 -21.72 2.32 10.67
C GLU A 35 -20.71 1.43 11.36
N SER A 36 -20.22 0.39 10.68
CA SER A 36 -18.98 -0.21 11.13
C SER A 36 -18.05 0.97 11.29
N GLN A 37 -17.57 1.25 12.50
CA GLN A 37 -16.36 2.06 12.65
C GLN A 37 -15.44 1.50 11.57
N GLY A 38 -15.17 2.31 10.54
CA GLY A 38 -14.75 1.81 9.23
C GLY A 38 -13.71 0.72 9.43
N GLU A 39 -13.81 -0.38 8.68
CA GLU A 39 -12.75 -1.39 8.65
C GLU A 39 -11.42 -0.67 8.83
N LYS A 40 -10.73 -0.91 9.96
CA LYS A 40 -9.60 -0.07 10.37
C LYS A 40 -8.61 -0.07 9.23
N THR A 41 -8.63 0.98 8.41
CA THR A 41 -7.75 1.11 7.28
C THR A 41 -6.33 1.25 7.80
N MET A 42 -5.40 0.59 7.14
CA MET A 42 -3.98 0.66 7.47
C MET A 42 -3.56 2.12 7.69
N ASN A 43 -2.91 2.39 8.81
CA ASN A 43 -2.31 3.69 9.08
C ASN A 43 -0.79 3.69 8.78
N GLU A 44 -0.18 4.87 8.84
CA GLU A 44 1.25 5.08 8.62
C GLU A 44 2.13 4.18 9.51
N ASP A 45 1.81 4.05 10.80
CA ASP A 45 2.64 3.26 11.72
C ASP A 45 2.60 1.76 11.37
N GLN A 46 1.44 1.26 10.93
CA GLN A 46 1.27 -0.10 10.42
C GLN A 46 2.01 -0.30 9.10
N PHE A 47 1.93 0.66 8.17
CA PHE A 47 2.68 0.64 6.92
C PHE A 47 4.20 0.52 7.19
N TRP A 48 4.74 1.39 8.04
CA TRP A 48 6.17 1.36 8.39
C TRP A 48 6.55 0.10 9.16
N ALA A 49 5.66 -0.43 10.00
CA ALA A 49 5.88 -1.73 10.65
C ALA A 49 6.02 -2.86 9.62
N ILE A 50 5.20 -2.89 8.56
CA ILE A 50 5.35 -3.86 7.46
C ILE A 50 6.67 -3.68 6.72
N ILE A 51 7.04 -2.44 6.38
CA ILE A 51 8.33 -2.14 5.72
C ILE A 51 9.52 -2.57 6.57
N SER A 52 9.44 -2.42 7.90
CA SER A 52 10.52 -2.82 8.82
C SER A 52 10.82 -4.32 8.83
N LEU A 53 9.90 -5.15 8.29
CA LEU A 53 10.06 -6.61 8.23
C LEU A 53 10.89 -7.08 7.02
N LEU A 54 11.32 -6.17 6.13
CA LEU A 54 12.21 -6.53 5.02
C LEU A 54 13.54 -7.10 5.56
N ASP A 55 13.84 -8.35 5.20
CA ASP A 55 15.01 -9.06 5.74
C ASP A 55 16.25 -8.82 4.88
N TRP A 56 16.95 -7.72 5.16
CA TRP A 56 18.18 -7.33 4.47
C TRP A 56 19.37 -8.29 4.70
N ASN A 57 19.24 -9.33 5.53
CA ASN A 57 20.24 -10.40 5.62
C ASN A 57 20.13 -11.42 4.49
N LYS A 58 19.10 -11.31 3.63
CA LYS A 58 18.90 -12.16 2.46
C LYS A 58 19.44 -11.50 1.21
N GLU A 59 19.92 -12.32 0.27
CA GLU A 59 20.46 -11.84 -1.01
C GLU A 59 19.38 -11.72 -2.09
N LYS A 60 18.40 -12.62 -2.09
CA LYS A 60 17.33 -12.65 -3.11
C LYS A 60 16.18 -11.76 -2.68
N SER A 61 15.74 -10.88 -3.58
CA SER A 61 14.61 -9.98 -3.35
C SER A 61 13.34 -10.66 -2.84
N GLU A 62 13.05 -11.86 -3.34
CA GLU A 62 11.90 -12.65 -2.86
C GLU A 62 12.04 -13.05 -1.39
N ASP A 63 13.25 -13.42 -0.97
CA ASP A 63 13.55 -13.79 0.41
C ASP A 63 13.55 -12.56 1.34
N ILE A 64 13.98 -11.39 0.84
CA ILE A 64 13.93 -10.09 1.56
C ILE A 64 12.47 -9.69 1.81
N LEU A 65 11.61 -9.79 0.79
CA LEU A 65 10.19 -9.38 0.87
C LEU A 65 9.33 -10.33 1.70
N ARG A 66 9.70 -11.62 1.76
CA ARG A 66 8.84 -12.68 2.30
C ARG A 66 8.24 -12.37 3.68
N PRO A 67 8.99 -11.88 4.69
CA PRO A 67 8.40 -11.61 6.00
C PRO A 67 7.36 -10.48 5.95
N ALA A 68 7.63 -9.41 5.20
CA ALA A 68 6.69 -8.31 5.00
C ALA A 68 5.42 -8.76 4.24
N VAL A 69 5.57 -9.58 3.20
CA VAL A 69 4.45 -10.18 2.45
C VAL A 69 3.59 -11.07 3.34
N GLN A 70 4.21 -11.93 4.16
CA GLN A 70 3.51 -12.82 5.09
C GLN A 70 2.75 -12.06 6.16
N ALA A 71 3.32 -10.96 6.67
CA ALA A 71 2.66 -10.11 7.65
C ALA A 71 1.50 -9.33 7.03
N LEU A 72 1.72 -8.70 5.87
CA LEU A 72 0.69 -7.93 5.18
C LEU A 72 -0.49 -8.81 4.74
N SER A 73 -0.27 -10.07 4.36
CA SER A 73 -1.36 -10.99 3.97
C SER A 73 -2.32 -11.32 5.11
N GLN A 74 -1.95 -11.06 6.37
CA GLN A 74 -2.85 -11.24 7.53
C GLN A 74 -3.85 -10.08 7.69
N PHE A 75 -3.61 -8.94 7.04
CA PHE A 75 -4.52 -7.78 7.07
C PHE A 75 -5.74 -8.01 6.18
N SER A 76 -6.76 -7.13 6.26
CA SER A 76 -7.92 -7.18 5.36
C SER A 76 -7.51 -6.88 3.91
N GLU A 77 -8.35 -7.22 2.92
CA GLU A 77 -8.07 -6.84 1.52
C GLU A 77 -8.05 -5.32 1.35
N ILE A 78 -8.93 -4.60 2.07
CA ILE A 78 -8.96 -3.14 2.09
C ILE A 78 -7.64 -2.57 2.64
N ASP A 79 -7.10 -3.15 3.71
CA ASP A 79 -5.80 -2.74 4.25
C ASP A 79 -4.62 -3.00 3.30
N ILE A 80 -4.67 -4.08 2.53
CA ILE A 80 -3.65 -4.37 1.51
C ILE A 80 -3.69 -3.30 0.41
N SER A 81 -4.88 -2.89 -0.02
CA SER A 81 -5.05 -1.77 -0.94
C SER A 81 -4.60 -0.44 -0.32
N THR A 82 -4.92 -0.18 0.95
CA THR A 82 -4.47 1.03 1.67
C THR A 82 -2.95 1.05 1.85
N PHE A 83 -2.29 -0.11 2.03
CA PHE A 83 -0.82 -0.17 2.00
C PHE A 83 -0.26 0.35 0.66
N ASP A 84 -0.92 -0.01 -0.44
CA ASP A 84 -0.56 0.41 -1.80
C ASP A 84 -0.75 1.92 -1.99
N ASP A 85 -1.84 2.49 -1.48
CA ASP A 85 -2.06 3.94 -1.47
C ASP A 85 -0.97 4.69 -0.71
N ILE A 86 -0.63 4.21 0.49
CA ILE A 86 0.43 4.83 1.30
C ILE A 86 1.77 4.73 0.57
N LEU A 87 2.11 3.56 0.03
CA LEU A 87 3.33 3.37 -0.77
C LEU A 87 3.38 4.35 -1.94
N ALA A 88 2.30 4.42 -2.72
CA ALA A 88 2.16 5.32 -3.86
C ALA A 88 2.35 6.78 -3.46
N ALA A 89 1.74 7.22 -2.36
CA ALA A 89 1.92 8.56 -1.82
C ALA A 89 3.36 8.85 -1.40
N LYS A 90 4.07 7.88 -0.79
CA LYS A 90 5.50 8.05 -0.44
C LYS A 90 6.36 8.21 -1.68
N LEU A 91 6.12 7.38 -2.70
CA LEU A 91 6.86 7.44 -3.96
C LEU A 91 6.56 8.73 -4.74
N TYR A 92 5.30 9.17 -4.76
CA TYR A 92 4.87 10.44 -5.35
C TYR A 92 5.58 11.64 -4.70
N ALA A 93 5.67 11.67 -3.37
CA ALA A 93 6.36 12.75 -2.64
C ALA A 93 7.86 12.82 -2.95
N LEU A 94 8.47 11.72 -3.40
CA LEU A 94 9.86 11.65 -3.84
C LEU A 94 10.01 11.87 -5.37
N ASP A 95 8.92 12.00 -6.13
CA ASP A 95 8.97 12.32 -7.56
C ASP A 95 9.24 13.81 -7.75
N GLY A 96 10.50 14.16 -8.01
CA GLY A 96 10.86 15.54 -8.31
C GLY A 96 12.30 15.73 -8.74
N GLN A 97 12.54 16.80 -9.50
CA GLN A 97 13.84 17.13 -10.09
C GLN A 97 14.94 17.17 -9.03
N ARG A 98 14.66 17.74 -7.85
CA ARG A 98 15.63 17.86 -6.74
C ARG A 98 16.19 16.52 -6.25
N PHE A 99 15.41 15.44 -6.37
CA PHE A 99 15.84 14.09 -6.00
C PHE A 99 16.52 13.39 -7.18
N ALA A 100 15.94 13.55 -8.37
CA ALA A 100 16.45 12.94 -9.60
C ALA A 100 17.88 13.41 -9.94
N GLU A 101 18.23 14.66 -9.62
CA GLU A 101 19.59 15.21 -9.81
C GLU A 101 20.66 14.61 -8.89
N GLN A 102 20.24 13.95 -7.81
CA GLN A 102 21.10 13.42 -6.74
C GLN A 102 21.45 11.95 -6.93
N LEU A 103 20.83 11.28 -7.92
CA LEU A 103 21.27 9.95 -8.34
C LEU A 103 22.74 10.00 -8.83
N GLY A 104 23.36 8.83 -8.93
CA GLY A 104 24.72 8.71 -9.45
C GLY A 104 24.72 8.69 -10.98
N SER A 105 24.95 7.50 -11.53
CA SER A 105 25.04 7.28 -12.98
C SER A 105 23.76 7.67 -13.74
N ASN A 106 22.59 7.58 -13.11
CA ASN A 106 21.29 7.93 -13.68
C ASN A 106 20.78 9.34 -13.30
N ARG A 107 21.66 10.26 -12.92
CA ARG A 107 21.21 11.60 -12.52
C ARG A 107 20.51 12.36 -13.64
N TYR A 108 19.45 13.07 -13.27
CA TYR A 108 18.74 13.97 -14.17
C TYR A 108 19.64 15.16 -14.55
N LEU A 109 19.69 15.48 -15.84
CA LEU A 109 20.43 16.62 -16.40
C LEU A 109 19.51 17.38 -17.36
N LYS A 110 19.24 18.66 -17.06
CA LYS A 110 18.27 19.50 -17.78
C LYS A 110 18.59 19.77 -19.27
N GLU A 111 19.79 19.41 -19.73
CA GLU A 111 20.31 19.77 -21.07
C GLU A 111 20.53 18.58 -22.02
N GLY A 112 19.84 17.44 -21.82
CA GLY A 112 19.88 16.32 -22.77
C GLY A 112 21.25 15.66 -22.96
N LYS A 113 22.21 15.95 -22.07
CA LYS A 113 23.60 15.46 -22.14
C LYS A 113 23.71 13.96 -21.82
N ARG A 114 22.67 13.35 -21.25
CA ARG A 114 22.63 11.93 -20.88
C ARG A 114 21.19 11.42 -20.80
N HIS A 115 21.00 10.15 -21.14
CA HIS A 115 19.72 9.45 -20.93
C HIS A 115 19.37 9.39 -19.44
N PHE A 116 18.13 9.75 -19.11
CA PHE A 116 17.55 9.61 -17.77
C PHE A 116 16.54 8.46 -17.79
N SER A 117 16.85 7.39 -17.06
CA SER A 117 15.96 6.24 -16.90
C SER A 117 14.91 6.55 -15.84
N VAL A 118 13.67 6.70 -16.27
CA VAL A 118 12.50 6.94 -15.40
C VAL A 118 12.26 5.78 -14.44
N ASP A 119 12.48 4.55 -14.90
CA ASP A 119 12.34 3.33 -14.09
C ASP A 119 13.40 3.28 -13.00
N SER A 120 14.66 3.55 -13.34
CA SER A 120 15.74 3.52 -12.36
C SER A 120 15.55 4.59 -11.27
N PHE A 121 14.94 5.73 -11.60
CA PHE A 121 14.57 6.73 -10.60
C PHE A 121 13.41 6.25 -9.72
N LEU A 122 12.35 5.66 -10.28
CA LEU A 122 11.27 5.03 -9.50
C LEU A 122 11.83 3.97 -8.53
N TYR A 123 12.75 3.12 -8.99
CA TYR A 123 13.31 2.06 -8.16
C TYR A 123 14.28 2.60 -7.09
N ALA A 124 14.93 3.74 -7.33
CA ALA A 124 15.68 4.43 -6.29
C ALA A 124 14.74 5.00 -5.21
N ARG A 125 13.57 5.56 -5.60
CA ARG A 125 12.53 5.99 -4.65
C ARG A 125 11.99 4.80 -3.84
N CYS A 126 11.81 3.64 -4.47
CA CYS A 126 11.48 2.40 -3.76
C CYS A 126 12.56 2.00 -2.75
N CYS A 127 13.84 2.15 -3.10
CA CYS A 127 14.95 1.90 -2.18
C CYS A 127 14.89 2.84 -0.96
N VAL A 128 14.54 4.12 -1.15
CA VAL A 128 14.36 5.06 -0.03
C VAL A 128 13.28 4.56 0.92
N VAL A 129 12.10 4.24 0.42
CA VAL A 129 10.99 3.76 1.26
C VAL A 129 11.34 2.43 1.94
N ALA A 130 11.98 1.50 1.23
CA ALA A 130 12.37 0.20 1.76
C ALA A 130 13.39 0.28 2.92
N ASN A 131 14.18 1.35 3.00
CA ASN A 131 15.12 1.59 4.11
C ASN A 131 14.44 2.17 5.36
N GLY A 132 13.12 2.29 5.36
CA GLY A 132 12.33 2.64 6.54
C GLY A 132 12.04 4.14 6.68
N ARG A 133 11.27 4.43 7.73
CA ARG A 133 10.66 5.75 7.96
C ARG A 133 11.70 6.84 8.13
N GLU A 134 12.70 6.60 8.97
CA GLU A 134 13.72 7.58 9.31
C GLU A 134 14.54 7.98 8.07
N PHE A 135 14.92 7.01 7.25
CA PHE A 135 15.66 7.28 6.01
C PHE A 135 14.79 8.00 4.98
N TYR A 136 13.52 7.61 4.85
CA TYR A 136 12.56 8.32 4.01
C TYR A 136 12.42 9.80 4.39
N GLU A 137 12.22 10.07 5.68
CA GLU A 137 12.10 11.44 6.21
C GLU A 137 13.41 12.23 6.03
N GLN A 138 14.56 11.59 6.23
CA GLN A 138 15.87 12.19 6.01
C GLN A 138 16.07 12.61 4.55
N VAL A 139 15.73 11.74 3.58
CA VAL A 139 15.85 12.04 2.15
C VAL A 139 14.91 13.18 1.76
N LEU A 140 13.66 13.18 2.25
CA LEU A 140 12.71 14.27 1.98
C LEU A 140 13.25 15.65 2.40
N GLN A 141 13.96 15.70 3.53
CA GLN A 141 14.57 16.93 4.06
C GLN A 141 15.89 17.26 3.36
N ASN A 142 16.68 16.24 3.02
CA ASN A 142 17.98 16.38 2.38
C ASN A 142 18.10 15.50 1.13
N PRO A 143 17.75 16.02 -0.06
CA PRO A 143 17.79 15.25 -1.30
C PRO A 143 19.16 14.63 -1.64
N SER A 144 20.27 15.17 -1.11
CA SER A 144 21.61 14.59 -1.35
C SER A 144 21.81 13.19 -0.77
N GLU A 145 20.93 12.77 0.14
CA GLU A 145 20.91 11.42 0.72
C GLU A 145 20.26 10.39 -0.21
N MET A 146 19.74 10.81 -1.37
CA MET A 146 19.19 9.89 -2.36
C MET A 146 20.19 8.76 -2.69
N PRO A 147 19.73 7.49 -2.74
CA PRO A 147 20.57 6.39 -3.16
C PRO A 147 21.14 6.63 -4.56
N LYS A 148 22.47 6.64 -4.67
CA LYS A 148 23.13 6.99 -5.93
C LYS A 148 23.03 5.90 -6.98
N GLU A 149 23.30 4.66 -6.58
CA GLU A 149 23.34 3.48 -7.46
C GLU A 149 22.46 2.33 -6.95
N TYR A 150 21.80 2.49 -5.80
CA TYR A 150 20.97 1.45 -5.19
C TYR A 150 19.51 1.63 -5.56
N THR A 151 18.85 0.50 -5.84
CA THR A 151 17.45 0.43 -6.24
C THR A 151 16.77 -0.75 -5.55
N PHE A 152 15.44 -0.68 -5.41
CA PHE A 152 14.65 -1.79 -4.86
C PHE A 152 13.26 -1.86 -5.50
N GLU A 153 13.24 -2.10 -6.82
CA GLU A 153 12.03 -2.38 -7.63
C GLU A 153 11.05 -3.39 -7.01
N PRO A 154 11.50 -4.49 -6.35
CA PRO A 154 10.59 -5.51 -5.83
C PRO A 154 9.53 -5.00 -4.85
N LEU A 155 9.75 -3.85 -4.21
CA LEU A 155 8.78 -3.21 -3.32
C LEU A 155 7.42 -2.97 -3.98
N LEU A 156 7.41 -2.60 -5.27
CA LEU A 156 6.19 -2.34 -6.05
C LEU A 156 5.26 -3.55 -6.13
N SER A 157 5.77 -4.76 -5.90
CA SER A 157 4.99 -5.99 -5.95
C SER A 157 4.48 -6.47 -4.59
N LEU A 158 4.80 -5.78 -3.49
CA LEU A 158 4.57 -6.26 -2.13
C LEU A 158 3.07 -6.45 -1.84
N ALA A 159 2.23 -5.44 -2.12
CA ALA A 159 0.77 -5.51 -1.93
C ALA A 159 0.15 -6.64 -2.75
N ARG A 160 0.45 -6.70 -4.05
CA ARG A 160 0.00 -7.77 -4.95
C ARG A 160 0.37 -9.17 -4.43
N LYS A 161 1.62 -9.36 -3.98
CA LYS A 161 2.08 -10.64 -3.42
C LYS A 161 1.36 -10.99 -2.12
N ALA A 162 1.09 -10.01 -1.26
CA ALA A 162 0.33 -10.22 -0.03
C ALA A 162 -1.13 -10.59 -0.30
N TYR A 163 -1.77 -9.92 -1.26
CA TYR A 163 -3.11 -10.24 -1.72
C TYR A 163 -3.19 -11.67 -2.29
N GLN A 164 -2.25 -12.03 -3.18
CA GLN A 164 -2.16 -13.37 -3.75
C GLN A 164 -2.01 -14.44 -2.67
N LEU A 165 -1.16 -14.19 -1.67
CA LEU A 165 -0.98 -15.10 -0.53
C LEU A 165 -2.25 -15.23 0.31
N LYS A 166 -3.00 -14.12 0.49
CA LYS A 166 -4.24 -14.09 1.28
C LYS A 166 -5.40 -14.81 0.60
N THR A 167 -5.61 -14.54 -0.69
CA THR A 167 -6.82 -14.96 -1.42
C THR A 167 -6.61 -16.20 -2.27
N GLY A 168 -5.35 -16.55 -2.57
CA GLY A 168 -4.98 -17.54 -3.57
C GLY A 168 -5.24 -17.10 -5.01
N SER A 169 -5.54 -15.81 -5.24
CA SER A 169 -5.86 -15.23 -6.55
C SER A 169 -4.75 -14.30 -7.05
N ASP A 170 -4.44 -14.38 -8.34
CA ASP A 170 -3.54 -13.45 -9.02
C ASP A 170 -4.23 -12.15 -9.46
N GLY A 171 -5.57 -12.06 -9.32
CA GLY A 171 -6.40 -10.94 -9.78
C GLY A 171 -6.41 -9.74 -8.82
N TYR A 172 -5.23 -9.22 -8.50
CA TYR A 172 -5.11 -7.95 -7.77
C TYR A 172 -5.11 -6.80 -8.77
N ASP A 173 -6.30 -6.26 -9.04
CA ASP A 173 -6.54 -5.19 -10.03
C ASP A 173 -6.68 -3.80 -9.40
N TYR A 174 -6.27 -3.65 -8.13
CA TYR A 174 -6.34 -2.39 -7.42
C TYR A 174 -5.34 -1.37 -8.00
N LEU A 175 -5.80 -0.13 -8.17
CA LEU A 175 -4.98 0.99 -8.60
C LEU A 175 -4.93 2.02 -7.47
N PRO A 176 -3.72 2.40 -7.00
CA PRO A 176 -3.58 3.41 -5.96
C PRO A 176 -4.19 4.76 -6.35
N GLU A 177 -4.62 5.53 -5.36
CA GLU A 177 -5.25 6.84 -5.57
C GLU A 177 -4.34 7.86 -6.28
N VAL A 178 -3.02 7.74 -6.08
CA VAL A 178 -2.01 8.59 -6.72
C VAL A 178 -1.11 7.78 -7.63
N TRP A 179 -0.81 8.36 -8.79
CA TRP A 179 0.07 7.73 -9.76
C TRP A 179 1.54 7.97 -9.40
N TYR A 180 2.28 6.92 -9.05
CA TYR A 180 3.64 7.03 -8.51
C TYR A 180 4.75 7.03 -9.57
N GLU A 181 4.43 6.81 -10.85
CA GLU A 181 5.43 6.83 -11.92
C GLU A 181 6.15 8.17 -12.00
N THR A 182 7.37 8.16 -12.53
CA THR A 182 8.19 9.36 -12.67
C THR A 182 7.50 10.42 -13.55
N PHE A 183 7.61 11.70 -13.16
CA PHE A 183 6.91 12.87 -13.75
C PHE A 183 5.42 13.00 -13.43
N SER A 184 4.90 12.20 -12.51
CA SER A 184 3.48 12.23 -12.15
C SER A 184 3.17 13.24 -11.05
N ASN A 185 4.20 13.81 -10.41
CA ASN A 185 4.10 14.98 -9.53
C ASN A 185 4.52 16.27 -10.25
N PRO A 186 3.60 17.04 -10.87
CA PRO A 186 3.95 18.26 -11.60
C PRO A 186 4.58 19.35 -10.73
N GLU A 187 4.29 19.37 -9.43
CA GLU A 187 4.89 20.37 -8.51
C GLU A 187 6.35 20.05 -8.18
N GLY A 188 6.80 18.82 -8.41
CA GLY A 188 8.16 18.37 -8.15
C GLY A 188 9.17 18.63 -9.28
N TRP A 189 8.70 18.98 -10.49
CA TRP A 189 9.50 19.06 -11.73
C TRP A 189 9.48 20.46 -12.36
#